data_AF-A0A3G9EAH2-F1
#
_entry.id   AF-A0A3G9EAH2-F1
#
_cell.length_a   1.000
_cell.length_b   1.000
_cell.length_c   1.000
_cell.angle_alpha   90.00
_cell.angle_beta   90.00
_cell.angle_gamma   90.00
#
_symmetry.space_group_name_H-M   'P 1'
#
loop_
_entity.id
_entity.type
_entity.pdbx_description
1 polymer ?
#
loop_
_entity_poly.entity_id
_entity_poly.type
_entity_poly.pdbx_seq_one_letter_code
_entity_poly.pdbx_strand_id
1 'polypeptide(L)' 'MKSIIGIILIAGAVILGYLGITNLQKSSKSVEILGIEITAEDNKGKEIAYVEIGVAIITLIGGIYLLGQKKR' A
#
# COMPACT_ATOMS: atom_id res chain seq x y z
N MET A 1 -6.94 25.24 2.51
CA MET A 1 -7.49 24.23 1.56
C MET A 1 -6.42 23.27 1.04
N LYS A 2 -5.37 23.71 0.32
CA LYS A 2 -4.31 22.81 -0.21
C LYS A 2 -3.63 21.96 0.87
N SER A 3 -3.38 22.51 2.06
CA SER A 3 -2.82 21.76 3.20
C SER A 3 -3.75 20.67 3.75
N ILE A 4 -5.07 20.89 3.71
CA ILE A 4 -6.05 19.89 4.16
C ILE A 4 -6.09 18.72 3.16
N ILE A 5 -6.08 19.03 1.86
CA ILE A 5 -6.01 18.03 0.79
C ILE A 5 -4.72 17.21 0.90
N GLY A 6 -3.57 17.86 1.17
CA GLY A 6 -2.31 17.19 1.41
C GLY A 6 -2.36 16.21 2.60
N ILE A 7 -2.95 16.62 3.72
CA ILE A 7 -3.12 15.76 4.90
C ILE A 7 -4.02 14.55 4.59
N ILE A 8 -5.13 14.77 3.86
CA ILE A 8 -6.05 13.68 3.46
C ILE A 8 -5.33 12.68 2.54
N LEU A 9 -4.55 13.17 1.58
CA LEU A 9 -3.77 12.31 0.68
C LEU A 9 -2.75 11.48 1.44
N ILE A 10 -2.04 12.06 2.40
CA ILE A 10 -1.08 11.34 3.25
C ILE A 10 -1.81 10.26 4.06
N ALA A 11 -2.93 10.59 4.69
CA ALA A 11 -3.71 9.61 5.45
C ALA A 11 -4.22 8.46 4.56
N GLY A 12 -4.77 8.79 3.38
CA GLY A 12 -5.21 7.80 2.40
C GLY A 12 -4.07 6.90 1.91
N ALA A 13 -2.88 7.46 1.68
CA ALA A 13 -1.71 6.70 1.29
C ALA A 13 -1.26 5.71 2.37
N VAL A 14 -1.30 6.09 3.65
CA VAL A 14 -0.97 5.15 4.75
C VAL A 14 -1.97 3.99 4.79
N ILE A 15 -3.26 4.27 4.62
CA ILE A 15 -4.30 3.22 4.58
C ILE A 15 -4.07 2.27 3.40
N LEU A 16 -3.88 2.81 2.19
CA LEU A 16 -3.62 2.01 0.99
C LEU A 16 -2.33 1.18 1.11
N GLY A 17 -1.27 1.77 1.67
CA GLY A 17 -0.01 1.06 1.91
C GLY A 17 -0.18 -0.08 2.91
N TYR A 18 -0.93 0.12 3.99
CA TYR A 18 -1.25 -0.94 4.94
C TYR A 18 -2.06 -2.07 4.31
N LEU A 19 -3.08 -1.74 3.51
CA LEU A 19 -3.89 -2.72 2.79
C LEU A 19 -3.05 -3.50 1.78
N GLY A 20 -2.24 -2.82 0.97
CA GLY A 20 -1.36 -3.45 0.00
C GLY A 20 -0.35 -4.41 0.63
N ILE A 21 0.33 -4.00 1.72
CA ILE A 21 1.25 -4.90 2.44
C ILE A 21 0.51 -6.10 3.02
N THR A 22 -0.66 -5.88 3.62
CA THR A 22 -1.47 -6.96 4.21
C THR A 22 -1.96 -7.95 3.15
N ASN A 23 -2.40 -7.45 2.00
CA ASN A 23 -2.84 -8.26 0.87
C ASN A 23 -1.67 -9.03 0.27
N LEU A 24 -0.50 -8.40 0.10
CA LEU A 24 0.71 -9.07 -0.38
C LEU A 24 1.10 -10.25 0.52
N GLN A 25 1.07 -10.03 1.85
CA GLN A 25 1.38 -11.09 2.82
C GLN A 25 0.36 -12.22 2.76
N LYS A 26 -0.95 -11.91 2.70
CA LYS A 26 -2.02 -12.91 2.58
C LYS A 26 -1.88 -13.74 1.30
N SER A 27 -1.55 -13.08 0.20
CA SER A 27 -1.39 -13.69 -1.12
C SER A 27 -0.11 -14.54 -1.27
N SER A 28 0.84 -14.36 -0.35
CA SER A 28 2.13 -15.07 -0.33
C SER A 28 2.20 -16.15 0.75
N LYS A 29 1.10 -16.49 1.42
CA LYS A 29 1.14 -17.44 2.54
C LYS A 29 1.55 -18.84 2.06
N SER A 30 2.79 -19.23 2.33
CA SER A 30 3.18 -20.63 2.47
C SER A 30 2.90 -21.05 3.92
N VAL A 31 2.28 -22.22 4.09
CA VAL A 31 2.06 -22.81 5.42
C VAL A 31 2.86 -24.10 5.45
N GLU A 32 3.81 -24.19 6.38
CA GLU A 32 4.58 -25.40 6.62
C GLU A 32 3.76 -26.33 7.51
N ILE A 33 3.30 -27.45 6.95
CA ILE A 33 2.55 -28.47 7.68
C ILE A 33 3.39 -29.74 7.69
N LEU A 34 3.82 -30.18 8.88
CA LEU A 34 4.58 -31.43 9.06
C LEU A 34 5.87 -31.51 8.20
N GLY A 35 6.52 -30.38 7.93
CA GLY A 35 7.73 -30.29 7.11
C GLY A 35 7.49 -30.32 5.60
N ILE A 36 6.22 -30.26 5.17
CA ILE A 36 5.84 -30.06 3.77
C ILE A 36 5.42 -28.60 3.61
N GLU A 37 6.14 -27.86 2.76
CA GLU A 37 5.80 -26.49 2.41
C GLU A 37 4.63 -26.48 1.42
N ILE A 38 3.45 -26.11 1.88
CA ILE A 38 2.28 -25.96 1.01
C ILE A 38 2.18 -24.48 0.64
N THR A 39 2.61 -24.15 -0.58
CA THR A 39 2.54 -22.81 -1.14
C THR A 39 1.20 -22.60 -1.82
N ALA A 40 0.30 -21.86 -1.19
CA ALA A 40 -0.94 -21.38 -1.80
C ALA A 40 -0.74 -19.93 -2.26
N GLU A 41 -0.05 -19.76 -3.38
CA GLU A 41 0.23 -18.45 -3.96
C GLU A 41 -0.94 -17.97 -4.83
N ASP A 42 -1.54 -16.84 -4.46
CA ASP A 42 -2.52 -16.16 -5.30
C ASP A 42 -1.83 -15.07 -6.13
N ASN A 43 -1.60 -15.34 -7.40
CA ASN A 43 -0.94 -14.40 -8.31
C ASN A 43 -1.76 -13.12 -8.55
N LYS A 44 -3.10 -13.23 -8.55
CA LYS A 44 -3.97 -12.06 -8.75
C LYS A 44 -3.97 -11.17 -7.52
N GLY A 45 -4.03 -11.76 -6.33
CA GLY A 45 -3.93 -11.02 -5.08
C GLY A 45 -2.58 -10.28 -4.94
N LYS A 46 -1.48 -10.90 -5.40
CA LYS A 46 -0.16 -10.26 -5.44
C LYS A 46 -0.14 -9.06 -6.38
N GLU A 47 -0.68 -9.21 -7.59
CA GLU A 47 -0.75 -8.13 -8.57
C GLU A 47 -1.54 -6.92 -8.02
N ILE A 48 -2.72 -7.16 -7.44
CA ILE A 48 -3.53 -6.10 -6.81
C ILE A 48 -2.75 -5.43 -5.67
N ALA A 49 -2.07 -6.21 -4.83
CA ALA A 49 -1.28 -5.66 -3.73
C ALA A 49 -0.13 -4.77 -4.22
N TYR A 50 0.55 -5.13 -5.31
CA TYR A 50 1.57 -4.29 -5.92
C TYR A 50 0.99 -2.98 -6.46
N VAL A 51 -0.19 -3.02 -7.07
CA VAL A 51 -0.90 -1.81 -7.52
C VAL A 51 -1.27 -0.92 -6.33
N GLU A 52 -1.83 -1.49 -5.26
CA GLU A 52 -2.19 -0.75 -4.03
C GLU A 52 -0.98 -0.05 -3.41
N ILE A 53 0.16 -0.75 -3.31
CA ILE A 53 1.42 -0.18 -2.79
C ILE A 53 1.93 0.91 -3.74
N GLY A 54 1.93 0.69 -5.05
CA GLY A 54 2.37 1.68 -6.04
C GLY A 54 1.54 2.96 -5.99
N VAL A 55 0.22 2.83 -5.95
CA VAL A 55 -0.71 3.96 -5.79
C VAL A 55 -0.49 4.66 -4.45
N ALA A 56 -0.28 3.92 -3.37
CA ALA A 56 0.01 4.50 -2.06
C ALA A 56 1.26 5.39 -2.09
N ILE A 57 2.36 4.93 -2.71
CA ILE A 57 3.61 5.71 -2.82
C ILE A 57 3.39 7.00 -3.63
N ILE A 58 2.76 6.90 -4.81
CA ILE A 58 2.47 8.08 -5.65
C ILE A 58 1.59 9.08 -4.90
N THR A 59 0.55 8.58 -4.22
CA THR A 59 -0.39 9.38 -3.42
C THR A 59 0.33 10.08 -2.26
N LEU A 60 1.24 9.37 -1.57
CA LEU A 60 2.02 9.93 -0.46
C LEU A 60 2.91 11.08 -0.94
N ILE A 61 3.63 10.89 -2.05
CA ILE A 61 4.49 11.92 -2.65
C ILE A 61 3.64 13.15 -3.03
N GLY A 62 2.50 12.94 -3.68
CA GLY A 62 1.58 14.02 -4.04
C GLY A 62 1.05 14.78 -2.82
N GLY A 63 0.69 14.05 -1.75
CA GLY A 63 0.24 14.62 -0.49
C GLY A 63 1.31 15.47 0.21
N ILE A 64 2.54 14.96 0.31
CA ILE A 64 3.68 15.69 0.88
C ILE A 64 4.00 16.94 0.04
N TYR A 65 4.02 16.82 -1.28
CA TYR A 65 4.29 17.94 -2.18
C TYR A 65 3.25 19.06 -2.03
N LEU A 66 1.97 18.71 -1.98
CA LEU A 66 0.88 19.66 -1.76
C LEU A 66 0.94 20.31 -0.37
N LEU A 67 1.42 19.59 0.64
CA LEU A 67 1.61 20.12 1.98
C LEU A 67 2.79 21.11 2.03
N GLY A 68 3.91 20.78 1.35
CA GLY A 68 5.11 21.62 1.23
C GLY A 68 4.92 22.88 0.37
N GLN A 69 3.93 22.89 -0.52
CA GLN A 69 3.50 24.07 -1.29
C GLN A 69 2.77 25.14 -0.44
N LYS A 70 2.64 24.96 0.89
CA LYS A 70 2.06 25.95 1.78
C LYS A 70 3.00 27.18 1.93
N LYS A 71 2.87 28.12 0.99
CA LYS A 71 3.49 29.46 0.93
C LYS A 71 5.03 29.46 0.97
N ARG A 72 5.64 29.53 -0.22
CA ARG A 72 6.60 30.62 -0.47
C ARG A 72 5.82 31.91 -0.69
#